data_AF-A0AA35TEF9-F1
#
_entry.id   AF-A0AA35TEF9-F1
#
_cell.length_a   1.000
_cell.length_b   1.000
_cell.length_c   1.000
_cell.angle_alpha   90.00
_cell.angle_beta   90.00
_cell.angle_gamma   90.00
#
_symmetry.space_group_name_H-M   'P 1'
#
loop_
_entity.id
_entity.type
_entity.pdbx_description
1 polymer ?
#
loop_
_entity_poly.entity_id
_entity_poly.type
_entity_poly.pdbx_seq_one_letter_code
_entity_poly.pdbx_strand_id
1 'polypeptide(L)'
;MQLPRGIKETLITVKYEQQAELAKALGADHVVNINNTDVREYVKDVTNGIGFDAVVETVGGAENFDTAMTIVRKQGAVVLVAGYYKPLEVNLSTIVWSEATITGSNCYGYSGMETDFEAAIELIDSGKVDATKLVTHSYPFEEIAEAFRVSADKSSGAVKGYLGPYKLCSPEKMLTMHSEIEKVLETAPPDHNHLEHNRHLDSVLINNLATHPAIIKRMASLYGPDLLLWRTNFFIKEPGAKEIPWHQDFNYWPLEPPIIISAWIAVDSATLENSCLQIVPGSHRKVVPHVKATSDMAFNQMGDLGFIDTSTIVSLEMQPGEFVLFNERTCITQKQIALINGVSV
;
A
#
# COMPACT_ATOMS: atom_id res chain seq x y z
N MET A 1 8.49 10.65 -13.37
CA MET A 1 8.81 11.09 -12.00
C MET A 1 9.61 12.38 -12.14
N GLN A 2 9.12 13.50 -11.63
CA GLN A 2 10.00 14.66 -11.40
C GLN A 2 10.60 14.43 -10.02
N LEU A 3 11.92 14.23 -9.98
CA LEU A 3 12.66 14.24 -8.72
C LEU A 3 12.35 15.54 -7.94
N PRO A 4 12.39 15.51 -6.60
CA PRO A 4 12.09 16.67 -5.79
C PRO A 4 12.90 17.90 -6.26
N ARG A 5 12.23 19.06 -6.29
CA ARG A 5 12.72 20.33 -6.85
C ARG A 5 14.21 20.54 -6.56
N GLY A 6 15.05 20.57 -7.60
CA GLY A 6 16.46 20.98 -7.51
C GLY A 6 17.48 19.95 -7.97
N ILE A 7 17.12 18.66 -8.07
CA ILE A 7 18.01 17.63 -8.63
C ILE A 7 17.97 17.73 -10.16
N LYS A 8 19.14 17.95 -10.78
CA LYS A 8 19.27 18.06 -12.24
C LYS A 8 19.61 16.76 -12.92
N GLU A 9 20.31 15.87 -12.21
CA GLU A 9 20.90 14.66 -12.78
C GLU A 9 21.10 13.62 -11.67
N THR A 10 20.85 12.36 -11.98
CA THR A 10 20.93 11.24 -11.05
C THR A 10 21.70 10.06 -11.63
N LEU A 11 22.47 9.40 -10.77
CA LEU A 11 23.11 8.13 -11.07
C LEU A 11 22.74 7.12 -10.00
N ILE A 12 22.20 5.98 -10.43
CA ILE A 12 21.86 4.86 -9.56
C ILE A 12 22.79 3.70 -9.88
N THR A 13 23.50 3.21 -8.88
CA THR A 13 24.28 1.97 -9.00
C THR A 13 23.40 0.78 -8.67
N VAL A 14 23.54 -0.29 -9.45
CA VAL A 14 22.75 -1.52 -9.32
C VAL A 14 23.66 -2.73 -9.44
N LYS A 15 23.22 -3.86 -8.88
CA LYS A 15 23.92 -5.14 -9.00
C LYS A 15 23.21 -6.11 -9.93
N TYR A 16 21.89 -6.00 -10.06
CA TYR A 16 21.08 -6.94 -10.83
C TYR A 16 20.27 -6.20 -11.91
N GLU A 17 19.98 -6.89 -13.03
CA GLU A 17 19.34 -6.25 -14.19
C GLU A 17 17.92 -5.74 -13.88
N GLN A 18 17.14 -6.47 -13.09
CA GLN A 18 15.82 -6.02 -12.67
C GLN A 18 15.85 -4.70 -11.88
N GLN A 19 16.93 -4.43 -11.13
CA GLN A 19 17.11 -3.16 -10.43
C GLN A 19 17.42 -2.05 -11.45
N ALA A 20 18.16 -2.39 -12.51
CA ALA A 20 18.50 -1.45 -13.58
C ALA A 20 17.26 -1.01 -14.35
N GLU A 21 16.42 -1.97 -14.75
CA GLU A 21 15.15 -1.72 -15.43
C GLU A 21 14.22 -0.86 -14.57
N LEU A 22 14.09 -1.19 -13.28
CA LEU A 22 13.27 -0.43 -12.36
C LEU A 22 13.79 1.00 -12.13
N ALA A 23 15.10 1.19 -11.96
CA ALA A 23 15.70 2.51 -11.82
C ALA A 23 15.42 3.39 -13.05
N LYS A 24 15.53 2.84 -14.27
CA LYS A 24 15.16 3.52 -15.52
C LYS A 24 13.67 3.86 -15.56
N ALA A 25 12.80 2.92 -15.19
CA ALA A 25 11.35 3.12 -15.15
C ALA A 25 10.91 4.18 -14.13
N LEU A 26 11.70 4.37 -13.07
CA LEU A 26 11.53 5.44 -12.08
C LEU A 26 12.16 6.77 -12.50
N GLY A 27 12.88 6.82 -13.62
CA GLY A 27 13.42 8.04 -14.20
C GLY A 27 14.83 8.42 -13.75
N ALA A 28 15.66 7.44 -13.35
CA ALA A 28 17.09 7.68 -13.19
C ALA A 28 17.75 8.07 -14.53
N ASP A 29 18.57 9.12 -14.53
CA ASP A 29 19.26 9.59 -15.74
C ASP A 29 20.38 8.63 -16.16
N HIS A 30 21.13 8.15 -15.16
CA HIS A 30 22.18 7.16 -15.32
C HIS A 30 21.92 5.94 -14.44
N VAL A 31 22.17 4.76 -15.00
CA VAL A 31 22.08 3.49 -14.28
C VAL A 31 23.33 2.66 -14.58
N VAL A 32 24.10 2.33 -13.55
CA VAL A 32 25.39 1.65 -13.68
C VAL A 32 25.35 0.29 -12.97
N ASN A 33 25.56 -0.79 -13.73
CA ASN A 33 25.70 -2.12 -13.17
C ASN A 33 27.15 -2.34 -12.70
N ILE A 34 27.33 -2.45 -11.38
CA ILE A 34 28.67 -2.48 -10.74
C ILE A 34 29.46 -3.76 -11.03
N ASN A 35 28.83 -4.82 -11.54
CA ASN A 35 29.56 -6.04 -11.91
C ASN A 35 30.33 -5.87 -13.23
N ASN A 36 29.91 -4.91 -14.07
CA ASN A 36 30.36 -4.79 -15.45
C ASN A 36 31.00 -3.43 -15.75
N THR A 37 30.97 -2.49 -14.81
CA THR A 37 31.43 -1.11 -15.02
C THR A 37 32.03 -0.57 -13.74
N ASP A 38 33.22 0.03 -13.83
CA ASP A 38 33.81 0.78 -12.74
C ASP A 38 33.06 2.10 -12.56
N VAL A 39 32.35 2.23 -11.44
CA VAL A 39 31.55 3.41 -11.10
C VAL A 39 32.42 4.67 -11.03
N ARG A 40 33.66 4.57 -10.56
CA ARG A 40 34.55 5.72 -10.37
C ARG A 40 34.97 6.29 -11.72
N GLU A 41 35.32 5.42 -12.67
CA GLU A 41 35.65 5.84 -14.04
C GLU A 41 34.42 6.41 -14.74
N TYR A 42 33.27 5.74 -14.63
CA TYR A 42 32.03 6.22 -15.24
C TYR A 42 31.63 7.60 -14.71
N VAL A 43 31.67 7.80 -13.39
CA VAL A 43 31.37 9.11 -12.79
C VAL A 43 32.34 10.17 -13.29
N LYS A 44 33.63 9.85 -13.37
CA LYS A 44 34.64 10.78 -13.89
C LYS A 44 34.30 11.22 -15.32
N ASP A 45 33.87 10.31 -16.17
CA ASP A 45 33.51 10.63 -17.56
C ASP A 45 32.27 11.52 -17.65
N VAL A 46 31.19 11.19 -16.93
CA VAL A 46 29.93 11.95 -17.02
C VAL A 46 29.98 13.29 -16.28
N THR A 47 30.82 13.40 -15.25
CA THR A 47 30.97 14.64 -14.45
C THR A 47 32.20 15.47 -14.82
N ASN A 48 32.92 15.14 -15.90
CA ASN A 48 34.21 15.76 -16.27
C ASN A 48 35.23 15.76 -15.11
N GLY A 49 35.22 14.70 -14.31
CA GLY A 49 36.09 14.50 -13.16
C GLY A 49 35.76 15.33 -11.92
N ILE A 50 34.61 16.01 -11.90
CA ILE A 50 34.19 16.84 -10.76
C ILE A 50 33.58 15.96 -9.64
N GLY A 51 32.78 14.95 -10.00
CA GLY A 51 31.95 14.20 -9.07
C GLY A 51 30.56 14.82 -8.85
N PHE A 52 29.72 14.14 -8.06
CA PHE A 52 28.36 14.56 -7.74
C PHE A 52 28.31 15.50 -6.54
N ASP A 53 27.35 16.45 -6.54
CA ASP A 53 27.07 17.35 -5.41
C ASP A 53 26.73 16.62 -4.12
N ALA A 54 25.98 15.52 -4.25
CA ALA A 54 25.57 14.67 -3.15
C ALA A 54 25.62 13.19 -3.56
N VAL A 55 26.05 12.33 -2.64
CA VAL A 55 26.08 10.88 -2.81
C VAL A 55 25.34 10.24 -1.63
N VAL A 56 24.39 9.34 -1.92
CA VAL A 56 23.64 8.61 -0.90
C VAL A 56 24.11 7.16 -0.88
N GLU A 57 24.72 6.73 0.22
CA GLU A 57 25.24 5.38 0.40
C GLU A 57 24.21 4.53 1.14
N THR A 58 23.66 3.52 0.45
CA THR A 58 22.50 2.73 0.91
C THR A 58 22.79 1.24 1.11
N VAL A 59 24.03 0.79 0.89
CA VAL A 59 24.43 -0.63 0.90
C VAL A 59 25.25 -0.98 2.13
N GLY A 60 26.21 -0.12 2.50
CA GLY A 60 27.12 -0.30 3.62
C GLY A 60 28.42 -1.02 3.24
N GLY A 61 29.41 -0.97 4.12
CA GLY A 61 30.75 -1.53 3.89
C GLY A 61 31.81 -0.50 3.44
N ALA A 62 33.08 -0.82 3.69
CA ALA A 62 34.20 0.10 3.49
C ALA A 62 34.39 0.47 2.01
N GLU A 63 34.27 -0.51 1.12
CA GLU A 63 34.40 -0.29 -0.33
C GLU A 63 33.33 0.65 -0.90
N ASN A 64 32.09 0.54 -0.39
CA ASN A 64 30.98 1.40 -0.80
C ASN A 64 31.16 2.82 -0.25
N PHE A 65 31.64 2.95 0.99
CA PHE A 65 32.02 4.24 1.57
C PHE A 65 33.15 4.91 0.78
N ASP A 66 34.22 4.16 0.45
CA ASP A 66 35.35 4.69 -0.32
C ASP A 66 34.94 5.10 -1.73
N THR A 67 34.05 4.33 -2.35
CA THR A 67 33.47 4.68 -3.65
C THR A 67 32.66 5.96 -3.53
N ALA A 68 31.80 6.10 -2.52
CA ALA A 68 31.04 7.33 -2.27
C ALA A 68 31.96 8.54 -2.09
N MET A 69 33.04 8.40 -1.31
CA MET A 69 34.05 9.44 -1.10
C MET A 69 34.87 9.78 -2.36
N THR A 70 34.96 8.86 -3.31
CA THR A 70 35.67 9.08 -4.58
C THR A 70 34.80 9.81 -5.60
N ILE A 71 33.50 9.52 -5.61
CA ILE A 71 32.56 10.04 -6.61
C ILE A 71 31.83 11.31 -6.18
N VAL A 72 31.96 11.70 -4.91
CA VAL A 72 31.49 13.01 -4.42
C VAL A 72 32.47 14.10 -4.84
N ARG A 73 31.96 15.26 -5.24
CA ARG A 73 32.82 16.41 -5.51
C ARG A 73 33.45 16.96 -4.23
N LYS A 74 34.51 17.76 -4.40
CA LYS A 74 35.04 18.57 -3.29
C LYS A 74 33.93 19.45 -2.71
N GLN A 75 33.88 19.53 -1.39
CA GLN A 75 32.84 20.21 -0.60
C GLN A 75 31.42 19.70 -0.89
N GLY A 76 31.29 18.46 -1.39
CA GLY A 76 30.01 17.80 -1.58
C GLY A 76 29.52 17.11 -0.32
N ALA A 77 28.34 16.50 -0.40
CA ALA A 77 27.71 15.80 0.71
C ALA A 77 27.70 14.28 0.48
N VAL A 78 28.01 13.52 1.51
CA VAL A 78 27.81 12.07 1.55
C VAL A 78 26.81 11.75 2.65
N VAL A 79 25.66 11.21 2.27
CA VAL A 79 24.59 10.80 3.19
C VAL A 79 24.65 9.29 3.37
N LEU A 80 24.88 8.86 4.60
CA LEU A 80 24.96 7.45 4.94
C LEU A 80 23.58 6.98 5.45
N VAL A 81 22.90 6.19 4.63
CA VAL A 81 21.60 5.57 4.96
C VAL A 81 21.78 4.08 5.32
N ALA A 82 22.88 3.47 4.87
CA ALA A 82 23.18 2.08 5.14
C ALA A 82 23.30 1.74 6.63
N GLY A 83 22.93 0.50 6.97
CA GLY A 83 23.14 -0.07 8.29
C GLY A 83 24.57 -0.60 8.46
N TYR A 84 25.36 0.05 9.32
CA TYR A 84 26.71 -0.42 9.68
C TYR A 84 26.69 -1.17 11.02
N TYR A 85 26.68 -2.51 10.96
CA TYR A 85 26.54 -3.36 12.14
C TYR A 85 27.87 -3.75 12.81
N LYS A 86 29.00 -3.32 12.23
CA LYS A 86 30.36 -3.53 12.75
C LYS A 86 31.19 -2.28 12.47
N PRO A 87 32.23 -2.00 13.28
CA PRO A 87 33.20 -0.95 12.97
C PRO A 87 33.82 -1.17 11.59
N LEU A 88 34.10 -0.06 10.91
CA LEU A 88 34.68 -0.04 9.56
C LEU A 88 36.00 0.71 9.58
N GLU A 89 36.99 0.14 8.91
CA GLU A 89 38.22 0.85 8.58
C GLU A 89 37.95 1.72 7.36
N VAL A 90 38.23 3.03 7.48
CA VAL A 90 38.00 4.02 6.42
C VAL A 90 39.17 4.98 6.34
N ASN A 91 39.42 5.51 5.14
CA ASN A 91 40.49 6.49 4.95
C ASN A 91 40.00 7.91 5.24
N LEU A 92 40.22 8.40 6.45
CA LEU A 92 39.81 9.76 6.85
C LEU A 92 40.46 10.88 6.03
N SER A 93 41.59 10.62 5.37
CA SER A 93 42.25 11.62 4.53
C SER A 93 41.37 12.03 3.35
N THR A 94 40.56 11.11 2.79
CA THR A 94 39.66 11.42 1.67
C THR A 94 38.62 12.46 2.09
N ILE A 95 38.16 12.41 3.34
CA ILE A 95 37.21 13.36 3.92
C ILE A 95 37.86 14.73 4.07
N VAL A 96 39.06 14.77 4.67
CA VAL A 96 39.79 16.02 4.90
C VAL A 96 40.14 16.72 3.59
N TRP A 97 40.68 15.99 2.61
CA TRP A 97 41.14 16.59 1.34
C TRP A 97 40.01 16.96 0.38
N SER A 98 38.86 16.31 0.50
CA SER A 98 37.66 16.70 -0.24
C SER A 98 36.87 17.79 0.47
N GLU A 99 37.07 18.00 1.77
CA GLU A 99 36.18 18.81 2.63
C GLU A 99 34.71 18.36 2.53
N ALA A 100 34.47 17.06 2.28
CA ALA A 100 33.12 16.54 2.17
C ALA A 100 32.40 16.56 3.52
N THR A 101 31.11 16.88 3.49
CA THR A 101 30.23 16.75 4.65
C THR A 101 29.65 15.36 4.69
N ILE A 102 29.80 14.67 5.84
CA ILE A 102 29.23 13.33 6.03
C ILE A 102 28.10 13.42 7.04
N THR A 103 26.94 12.86 6.69
CA THR A 103 25.76 12.86 7.56
C THR A 103 25.12 11.49 7.59
N GLY A 104 24.92 10.92 8.78
CA GLY A 104 24.11 9.71 8.95
C GLY A 104 22.61 10.05 8.89
N SER A 105 21.83 9.22 8.21
CA SER A 105 20.38 9.35 8.14
C SER A 105 19.70 8.02 8.40
N ASN A 106 18.78 8.01 9.36
CA ASN A 106 18.00 6.82 9.75
C ASN A 106 16.50 7.15 9.87
N CYS A 107 16.01 8.20 9.20
CA CYS A 107 14.60 8.65 9.17
C CYS A 107 14.12 9.46 10.41
N TYR A 108 15.02 10.12 11.14
CA TYR A 108 14.67 11.05 12.24
C TYR A 108 14.81 12.52 11.84
N GLY A 109 14.98 12.79 10.54
CA GLY A 109 15.13 14.14 10.02
C GLY A 109 13.83 14.93 10.11
N TYR A 110 14.01 16.25 10.26
CA TYR A 110 12.94 17.23 10.18
C TYR A 110 13.33 18.29 9.16
N SER A 111 12.41 18.63 8.27
CA SER A 111 12.51 19.77 7.38
C SER A 111 11.49 20.82 7.82
N GLY A 112 11.94 21.83 8.56
CA GLY A 112 11.03 22.76 9.24
C GLY A 112 10.27 22.06 10.38
N MET A 113 8.96 21.92 10.24
CA MET A 113 8.10 21.21 11.21
C MET A 113 7.64 19.83 10.72
N GLU A 114 8.09 19.39 9.54
CA GLU A 114 7.68 18.12 8.92
C GLU A 114 8.76 17.06 9.12
N THR A 115 8.35 15.85 9.49
CA THR A 115 9.21 14.67 9.55
C THR A 115 9.55 14.13 8.16
N ASP A 116 10.66 13.41 8.02
CA ASP A 116 11.02 12.72 6.77
C ASP A 116 9.90 11.80 6.25
N PHE A 117 9.18 11.13 7.15
CA PHE A 117 8.05 10.27 6.78
C PHE A 117 6.87 11.07 6.24
N GLU A 118 6.53 12.20 6.86
CA GLU A 118 5.46 13.08 6.36
C GLU A 118 5.80 13.61 4.97
N ALA A 119 7.04 14.07 4.76
CA ALA A 119 7.51 14.52 3.45
C ALA A 119 7.47 13.39 2.40
N ALA A 120 7.91 12.17 2.76
CA ALA A 120 7.85 11.02 1.87
C ALA A 120 6.42 10.61 1.52
N ILE A 121 5.52 10.61 2.51
CA ILE A 121 4.09 10.34 2.31
C ILE A 121 3.49 11.40 1.39
N GLU A 122 3.78 12.69 1.58
CA GLU A 122 3.28 13.75 0.71
C GLU A 122 3.78 13.61 -0.74
N LEU A 123 5.04 13.21 -0.94
CA LEU A 123 5.58 12.94 -2.27
C LEU A 123 4.84 11.80 -2.98
N ILE A 124 4.47 10.76 -2.23
CA ILE A 124 3.70 9.63 -2.76
C ILE A 124 2.25 10.04 -3.03
N ASP A 125 1.61 10.67 -2.04
CA ASP A 125 0.20 11.09 -2.07
C ASP A 125 -0.06 12.12 -3.18
N SER A 126 0.86 13.06 -3.40
CA SER A 126 0.79 14.03 -4.49
C SER A 126 1.08 13.45 -5.89
N GLY A 127 1.34 12.14 -6.00
CA GLY A 127 1.64 11.46 -7.26
C GLY A 127 2.99 11.83 -7.87
N LYS A 128 3.82 12.63 -7.19
CA LYS A 128 5.18 12.98 -7.64
C LYS A 128 6.08 11.74 -7.65
N VAL A 129 5.84 10.81 -6.72
CA VAL A 129 6.51 9.52 -6.62
C VAL A 129 5.47 8.40 -6.64
N ASP A 130 5.50 7.59 -7.71
CA ASP A 130 4.70 6.37 -7.77
C ASP A 130 5.47 5.20 -7.16
N ALA A 131 5.29 5.02 -5.84
CA ALA A 131 5.94 3.94 -5.09
C ALA A 131 5.39 2.54 -5.42
N THR A 132 4.23 2.42 -6.10
CA THR A 132 3.65 1.11 -6.45
C THR A 132 4.55 0.34 -7.40
N LYS A 133 5.30 1.05 -8.25
CA LYS A 133 6.30 0.47 -9.17
C LYS A 133 7.42 -0.28 -8.47
N LEU A 134 7.67 -0.01 -7.18
CA LEU A 134 8.67 -0.76 -6.40
C LEU A 134 8.18 -2.16 -6.04
N VAL A 135 6.85 -2.37 -5.96
CA VAL A 135 6.22 -3.65 -5.60
C VAL A 135 6.36 -4.62 -6.77
N THR A 136 7.37 -5.48 -6.69
CA THR A 136 7.67 -6.49 -7.73
C THR A 136 6.91 -7.80 -7.55
N HIS A 137 6.52 -8.12 -6.32
CA HIS A 137 5.87 -9.38 -6.01
C HIS A 137 4.77 -9.15 -4.98
N SER A 138 3.63 -9.80 -5.17
CA SER A 138 2.51 -9.79 -4.24
C SER A 138 2.17 -11.23 -3.91
N TYR A 139 2.09 -11.55 -2.62
CA TYR A 139 1.73 -12.89 -2.16
C TYR A 139 0.53 -12.84 -1.23
N PRO A 140 -0.34 -13.85 -1.24
CA PRO A 140 -1.25 -14.07 -0.13
C PRO A 140 -0.44 -14.44 1.14
N PHE A 141 -1.03 -14.25 2.31
CA PHE A 141 -0.32 -14.47 3.58
C PHE A 141 0.08 -15.94 3.81
N GLU A 142 -0.64 -16.89 3.24
CA GLU A 142 -0.37 -18.33 3.37
C GLU A 142 0.97 -18.70 2.73
N GLU A 143 1.39 -17.91 1.73
CA GLU A 143 2.67 -18.06 1.04
C GLU A 143 3.77 -17.23 1.70
N ILE A 144 3.60 -16.80 2.96
CA ILE A 144 4.60 -15.99 3.67
C ILE A 144 5.99 -16.64 3.69
N ALA A 145 6.07 -17.96 3.80
CA ALA A 145 7.34 -18.69 3.74
C ALA A 145 8.01 -18.53 2.37
N GLU A 146 7.23 -18.62 1.29
CA GLU A 146 7.70 -18.41 -0.08
C GLU A 146 8.05 -16.94 -0.34
N ALA A 147 7.24 -15.99 0.15
CA ALA A 147 7.51 -14.57 0.08
C ALA A 147 8.86 -14.23 0.76
N PHE A 148 9.15 -14.82 1.93
CA PHE A 148 10.45 -14.68 2.58
C PHE A 148 11.57 -15.37 1.79
N ARG A 149 11.34 -16.56 1.23
CA ARG A 149 12.32 -17.26 0.40
C ARG A 149 12.70 -16.42 -0.83
N VAL A 150 11.71 -15.90 -1.55
CA VAL A 150 11.89 -15.03 -2.72
C VAL A 150 12.56 -13.71 -2.33
N SER A 151 12.17 -13.07 -1.22
CA SER A 151 12.82 -11.85 -0.75
C SER A 151 14.28 -12.05 -0.29
N ALA A 152 14.61 -13.24 0.22
CA ALA A 152 15.96 -13.59 0.65
C ALA A 152 16.86 -13.95 -0.54
N ASP A 153 16.30 -14.56 -1.59
CA ASP A 153 17.01 -14.91 -2.81
C ASP A 153 17.20 -13.66 -3.69
N LYS A 154 18.44 -13.17 -3.80
CA LYS A 154 18.76 -11.99 -4.60
C LYS A 154 18.67 -12.21 -6.11
N SER A 155 18.52 -13.45 -6.57
CA SER A 155 18.31 -13.79 -7.99
C SER A 155 16.84 -13.88 -8.39
N SER A 156 15.90 -13.81 -7.44
CA SER A 156 14.47 -13.99 -7.67
C SER A 156 13.79 -12.87 -8.45
N GLY A 157 14.47 -11.76 -8.69
CA GLY A 157 13.88 -10.54 -9.25
C GLY A 157 13.17 -9.66 -8.21
N ALA A 158 13.11 -10.07 -6.94
CA ALA A 158 12.43 -9.29 -5.90
C ALA A 158 13.15 -7.97 -5.56
N VAL A 159 12.41 -6.86 -5.60
CA VAL A 159 12.83 -5.55 -5.08
C VAL A 159 12.01 -5.18 -3.85
N LYS A 160 10.68 -5.24 -3.95
CA LYS A 160 9.74 -5.11 -2.82
C LYS A 160 8.66 -6.18 -2.94
N GLY A 161 8.39 -6.87 -1.83
CA GLY A 161 7.25 -7.77 -1.70
C GLY A 161 6.09 -7.10 -0.97
N TYR A 162 4.87 -7.42 -1.38
CA TYR A 162 3.63 -7.04 -0.73
C TYR A 162 2.85 -8.29 -0.30
N LEU A 163 2.15 -8.22 0.84
CA LEU A 163 1.25 -9.27 1.31
C LEU A 163 -0.19 -8.76 1.29
N GLY A 164 -1.00 -9.25 0.36
CA GLY A 164 -2.40 -8.88 0.18
C GLY A 164 -2.92 -9.14 -1.26
N PRO A 165 -4.25 -9.24 -1.49
CA PRO A 165 -5.35 -9.26 -0.52
C PRO A 165 -5.24 -10.41 0.49
N TYR A 166 -5.86 -10.28 1.65
CA TYR A 166 -5.68 -11.26 2.73
C TYR A 166 -6.65 -12.41 2.55
N LYS A 167 -6.17 -13.64 2.75
CA LYS A 167 -7.00 -14.83 2.66
C LYS A 167 -7.56 -15.19 4.04
N LEU A 168 -8.84 -15.50 4.07
CA LEU A 168 -9.57 -16.06 5.21
C LEU A 168 -9.60 -17.59 5.10
N CYS A 169 -9.95 -18.09 3.91
CA CYS A 169 -10.03 -19.51 3.56
C CYS A 169 -9.85 -19.71 2.04
N SER A 170 -9.84 -20.97 1.57
CA SER A 170 -9.80 -21.23 0.13
C SER A 170 -11.15 -20.91 -0.53
N PRO A 171 -11.18 -20.60 -1.85
CA PRO A 171 -12.42 -20.36 -2.57
C PRO A 171 -13.42 -21.52 -2.44
N GLU A 172 -12.96 -22.76 -2.53
CA GLU A 172 -13.82 -23.94 -2.41
C GLU A 172 -14.47 -24.04 -1.03
N LYS A 173 -13.72 -23.68 0.02
CA LYS A 173 -14.23 -23.65 1.39
C LYS A 173 -15.24 -22.52 1.57
N MET A 174 -14.99 -21.33 1.01
CA MET A 174 -15.96 -20.23 1.05
C MET A 174 -17.25 -20.59 0.29
N LEU A 175 -17.13 -21.13 -0.92
CA LEU A 175 -18.26 -21.57 -1.73
C LEU A 175 -19.07 -22.70 -1.07
N THR A 176 -18.42 -23.57 -0.28
CA THR A 176 -19.15 -24.56 0.53
C THR A 176 -19.98 -23.88 1.63
N MET A 177 -19.44 -22.83 2.26
CA MET A 177 -20.15 -22.04 3.29
C MET A 177 -21.20 -21.11 2.70
N HIS A 178 -21.06 -20.70 1.43
CA HIS A 178 -21.96 -19.80 0.71
C HIS A 178 -23.43 -20.23 0.83
N SER A 179 -23.74 -21.48 0.48
CA SER A 179 -25.12 -22.00 0.58
C SER A 179 -25.70 -21.97 2.01
N GLU A 180 -24.87 -22.06 3.04
CA GLU A 180 -25.31 -21.93 4.43
C GLU A 180 -25.45 -20.46 4.85
N ILE A 181 -24.65 -19.56 4.27
CA ILE A 181 -24.80 -18.11 4.42
C ILE A 181 -26.12 -17.62 3.81
N GLU A 182 -26.48 -18.12 2.61
CA GLU A 182 -27.77 -17.81 1.98
C GLU A 182 -28.95 -18.24 2.86
N LYS A 183 -28.91 -19.47 3.40
CA LYS A 183 -29.94 -19.94 4.35
C LYS A 183 -30.06 -19.07 5.59
N VAL A 184 -28.96 -18.51 6.07
CA VAL A 184 -29.01 -17.54 7.19
C VAL A 184 -29.83 -16.32 6.76
N LEU A 185 -29.59 -15.77 5.57
CA LEU A 185 -30.31 -14.60 5.04
C LEU A 185 -31.82 -14.85 4.79
N GLU A 186 -32.25 -16.11 4.67
CA GLU A 186 -33.66 -16.49 4.58
C GLU A 186 -34.40 -16.54 5.93
N THR A 187 -33.67 -16.53 7.05
CA THR A 187 -34.25 -16.57 8.40
C THR A 187 -34.43 -15.19 9.02
N ALA A 188 -35.36 -15.07 9.97
CA ALA A 188 -35.64 -13.81 10.65
C ALA A 188 -34.39 -13.29 11.41
N PRO A 189 -34.04 -12.00 11.28
CA PRO A 189 -32.85 -11.45 11.92
C PRO A 189 -33.11 -11.20 13.41
N PRO A 190 -32.07 -11.16 14.24
CA PRO A 190 -32.20 -11.02 15.69
C PRO A 190 -32.78 -9.67 16.12
N ASP A 191 -32.64 -8.63 15.28
CA ASP A 191 -33.16 -7.28 15.55
C ASP A 191 -34.51 -6.98 14.86
N HIS A 192 -35.04 -7.93 14.08
CA HIS A 192 -36.28 -7.82 13.28
C HIS A 192 -36.38 -6.61 12.34
N ASN A 193 -35.30 -5.86 12.12
CA ASN A 193 -35.31 -4.62 11.34
C ASN A 193 -34.72 -4.82 9.95
N HIS A 194 -33.58 -5.51 9.85
CA HIS A 194 -32.85 -5.71 8.60
C HIS A 194 -32.28 -7.13 8.52
N LEU A 195 -32.62 -7.87 7.48
CA LEU A 195 -32.23 -9.27 7.29
C LEU A 195 -30.71 -9.47 7.22
N GLU A 196 -30.01 -8.44 6.77
CA GLU A 196 -28.58 -8.42 6.49
C GLU A 196 -27.72 -8.04 7.70
N HIS A 197 -28.32 -7.56 8.79
CA HIS A 197 -27.59 -6.98 9.90
C HIS A 197 -27.42 -7.94 11.08
N ASN A 198 -26.28 -7.82 11.77
CA ASN A 198 -25.99 -8.42 13.07
C ASN A 198 -26.17 -9.93 13.14
N ARG A 199 -26.01 -10.62 12.00
CA ARG A 199 -26.18 -12.08 11.93
C ARG A 199 -25.14 -12.90 12.69
N HIS A 200 -24.08 -12.26 13.19
CA HIS A 200 -23.17 -12.90 14.16
C HIS A 200 -23.83 -13.20 15.52
N LEU A 201 -24.96 -12.55 15.84
CA LEU A 201 -25.69 -12.77 17.10
C LEU A 201 -26.57 -14.02 17.08
N ASP A 202 -27.05 -14.45 15.92
CA ASP A 202 -27.95 -15.60 15.74
C ASP A 202 -27.32 -16.75 14.93
N SER A 203 -26.21 -16.52 14.22
CA SER A 203 -25.51 -17.53 13.43
C SER A 203 -24.06 -17.75 13.87
N VAL A 204 -23.78 -18.98 14.31
CA VAL A 204 -22.42 -19.44 14.64
C VAL A 204 -21.49 -19.35 13.43
N LEU A 205 -21.99 -19.63 12.22
CA LEU A 205 -21.21 -19.53 10.99
C LEU A 205 -20.73 -18.09 10.78
N ILE A 206 -21.63 -17.11 10.89
CA ILE A 206 -21.29 -15.70 10.67
C ILE A 206 -20.38 -15.19 11.79
N ASN A 207 -20.63 -15.59 13.03
CA ASN A 207 -19.73 -15.28 14.14
C ASN A 207 -18.31 -15.82 13.90
N ASN A 208 -18.17 -17.07 13.44
CA ASN A 208 -16.85 -17.67 13.17
C ASN A 208 -16.11 -16.99 12.02
N LEU A 209 -16.84 -16.52 10.98
CA LEU A 209 -16.25 -15.74 9.90
C LEU A 209 -15.77 -14.38 10.39
N ALA A 210 -16.62 -13.65 11.13
CA ALA A 210 -16.30 -12.32 11.64
C ALA A 210 -15.17 -12.33 12.69
N THR A 211 -15.05 -13.40 13.47
CA THR A 211 -14.04 -13.57 14.53
C THR A 211 -12.83 -14.41 14.09
N HIS A 212 -12.68 -14.67 12.79
CA HIS A 212 -11.63 -15.54 12.28
C HIS A 212 -10.23 -15.03 12.68
N PRO A 213 -9.30 -15.90 13.13
CA PRO A 213 -7.98 -15.48 13.59
C PRO A 213 -7.16 -14.68 12.57
N ALA A 214 -7.37 -14.89 11.27
CA ALA A 214 -6.72 -14.13 10.20
C ALA A 214 -7.11 -12.63 10.22
N ILE A 215 -8.36 -12.33 10.59
CA ILE A 215 -8.86 -10.95 10.75
C ILE A 215 -8.38 -10.40 12.08
N ILE A 216 -8.67 -11.11 13.18
CA ILE A 216 -8.44 -10.62 14.56
C ILE A 216 -6.96 -10.31 14.80
N LYS A 217 -6.03 -11.17 14.36
CA LYS A 217 -4.59 -10.90 14.54
C LYS A 217 -4.13 -9.62 13.84
N ARG A 218 -4.70 -9.31 12.68
CA ARG A 218 -4.35 -8.09 11.91
C ARG A 218 -4.94 -6.85 12.54
N MET A 219 -6.23 -6.89 12.85
CA MET A 219 -6.88 -5.79 13.57
C MET A 219 -6.18 -5.50 14.89
N ALA A 220 -5.79 -6.55 15.64
CA ALA A 220 -5.12 -6.39 16.91
C ALA A 220 -3.72 -5.79 16.79
N SER A 221 -3.03 -6.04 15.66
CA SER A 221 -1.74 -5.43 15.36
C SER A 221 -1.85 -3.93 15.05
N LEU A 222 -3.03 -3.46 14.63
CA LEU A 222 -3.29 -2.07 14.26
C LEU A 222 -3.94 -1.27 15.41
N TYR A 223 -4.87 -1.88 16.14
CA TYR A 223 -5.74 -1.22 17.13
C TYR A 223 -5.51 -1.71 18.57
N GLY A 224 -4.64 -2.71 18.78
CA GLY A 224 -4.41 -3.34 20.08
C GLY A 224 -5.30 -4.56 20.33
N PRO A 225 -5.04 -5.33 21.40
CA PRO A 225 -5.68 -6.63 21.63
C PRO A 225 -7.17 -6.55 22.02
N ASP A 226 -7.63 -5.39 22.51
CA ASP A 226 -8.98 -5.18 23.03
C ASP A 226 -9.95 -4.80 21.91
N LEU A 227 -10.35 -5.80 21.11
CA LEU A 227 -11.25 -5.62 19.96
C LEU A 227 -12.70 -5.98 20.31
N LEU A 228 -13.65 -5.18 19.83
CA LEU A 228 -15.09 -5.44 19.92
C LEU A 228 -15.70 -5.62 18.53
N LEU A 229 -16.30 -6.79 18.27
CA LEU A 229 -17.17 -6.99 17.13
C LEU A 229 -18.53 -6.36 17.44
N TRP A 230 -18.73 -5.12 16.98
CA TRP A 230 -19.96 -4.37 17.28
C TRP A 230 -21.06 -4.55 16.22
N ARG A 231 -20.69 -4.93 15.00
CA ARG A 231 -21.62 -5.06 13.87
C ARG A 231 -21.10 -5.99 12.77
N THR A 232 -22.02 -6.68 12.13
CA THR A 232 -21.80 -7.37 10.83
C THR A 232 -22.92 -6.98 9.87
N ASN A 233 -22.60 -6.74 8.60
CA ASN A 233 -23.58 -6.44 7.56
C ASN A 233 -23.28 -7.27 6.30
N PHE A 234 -24.32 -7.78 5.64
CA PHE A 234 -24.21 -8.30 4.29
C PHE A 234 -24.45 -7.20 3.26
N PHE A 235 -23.59 -7.13 2.25
CA PHE A 235 -23.73 -6.24 1.10
C PHE A 235 -24.01 -7.09 -0.14
N ILE A 236 -25.30 -7.31 -0.43
CA ILE A 236 -25.76 -8.15 -1.54
C ILE A 236 -25.97 -7.26 -2.77
N LYS A 237 -25.38 -7.66 -3.90
CA LYS A 237 -25.42 -6.92 -5.16
C LYS A 237 -26.05 -7.75 -6.27
N GLU A 238 -27.38 -7.68 -6.34
CA GLU A 238 -28.15 -8.31 -7.42
C GLU A 238 -27.96 -7.57 -8.76
N PRO A 239 -28.15 -8.25 -9.90
CA PRO A 239 -28.16 -7.60 -11.22
C PRO A 239 -29.10 -6.40 -11.26
N GLY A 240 -28.58 -5.24 -11.69
CA GLY A 240 -29.34 -3.98 -11.73
C GLY A 240 -29.44 -3.23 -10.39
N ALA A 241 -28.80 -3.73 -9.32
CA ALA A 241 -28.71 -3.02 -8.06
C ALA A 241 -28.10 -1.62 -8.24
N LYS A 242 -28.62 -0.67 -7.46
CA LYS A 242 -28.16 0.72 -7.50
C LYS A 242 -26.70 0.84 -7.08
N GLU A 243 -26.00 1.80 -7.68
CA GLU A 243 -24.68 2.22 -7.24
C GLU A 243 -24.75 2.70 -5.79
N ILE A 244 -23.82 2.23 -4.97
CA ILE A 244 -23.56 2.82 -3.65
C ILE A 244 -22.65 4.01 -3.90
N PRO A 245 -23.08 5.25 -3.63
CA PRO A 245 -22.27 6.42 -3.92
C PRO A 245 -20.95 6.39 -3.16
N TRP A 246 -19.98 7.19 -3.59
CA TRP A 246 -18.82 7.51 -2.78
C TRP A 246 -19.25 7.96 -1.39
N HIS A 247 -18.68 7.37 -0.33
CA HIS A 247 -19.01 7.72 1.04
C HIS A 247 -17.89 7.31 2.01
N GLN A 248 -17.97 7.80 3.24
CA GLN A 248 -17.20 7.30 4.38
C GLN A 248 -18.17 6.65 5.37
N ASP A 249 -17.86 5.44 5.83
CA ASP A 249 -18.62 4.72 6.85
C ASP A 249 -18.80 5.54 8.13
N PHE A 250 -17.78 6.34 8.47
CA PHE A 250 -17.77 7.32 9.55
C PHE A 250 -19.07 8.14 9.66
N ASN A 251 -19.68 8.48 8.53
CA ASN A 251 -20.85 9.37 8.50
C ASN A 251 -22.15 8.69 8.92
N TYR A 252 -22.19 7.36 9.00
CA TYR A 252 -23.39 6.59 9.30
C TYR A 252 -23.35 5.93 10.69
N TRP A 253 -22.18 5.85 11.32
CA TRP A 253 -21.99 5.16 12.59
C TRP A 253 -21.83 6.16 13.75
N PRO A 254 -22.75 6.19 14.73
CA PRO A 254 -22.70 7.13 15.86
C PRO A 254 -21.75 6.62 16.98
N LEU A 255 -20.48 6.35 16.65
CA LEU A 255 -19.48 5.89 17.61
C LEU A 255 -18.51 7.02 18.00
N GLU A 256 -18.29 7.19 19.30
CA GLU A 256 -17.36 8.17 19.87
C GLU A 256 -16.43 7.48 20.90
N PRO A 257 -15.10 7.48 20.71
CA PRO A 257 -14.39 7.99 19.53
C PRO A 257 -14.63 7.09 18.29
N PRO A 258 -14.55 7.63 17.06
CA PRO A 258 -14.77 6.89 15.82
C PRO A 258 -13.55 6.04 15.46
N ILE A 259 -13.25 5.04 16.27
CA ILE A 259 -12.11 4.14 16.10
C ILE A 259 -12.67 2.81 15.62
N ILE A 260 -12.82 2.67 14.32
CA ILE A 260 -13.45 1.50 13.70
C ILE A 260 -12.50 0.96 12.62
N ILE A 261 -12.55 -0.35 12.40
CA ILE A 261 -11.94 -0.97 11.25
C ILE A 261 -12.92 -1.98 10.67
N SER A 262 -13.16 -1.88 9.37
CA SER A 262 -14.05 -2.79 8.65
C SER A 262 -13.23 -3.91 8.03
N ALA A 263 -13.65 -5.16 8.24
CA ALA A 263 -13.25 -6.30 7.42
C ALA A 263 -14.33 -6.59 6.40
N TRP A 264 -14.03 -6.39 5.12
CA TRP A 264 -14.92 -6.74 4.03
C TRP A 264 -14.48 -8.08 3.45
N ILE A 265 -15.33 -9.10 3.59
CA ILE A 265 -15.05 -10.49 3.23
C ILE A 265 -15.81 -10.81 1.94
N ALA A 266 -15.08 -11.26 0.91
CA ALA A 266 -15.65 -11.76 -0.32
C ALA A 266 -16.25 -13.15 -0.09
N VAL A 267 -17.59 -13.24 -0.06
CA VAL A 267 -18.31 -14.52 -0.02
C VAL A 267 -18.40 -15.12 -1.43
N ASP A 268 -18.69 -14.26 -2.41
CA ASP A 268 -18.60 -14.53 -3.85
C ASP A 268 -17.35 -13.88 -4.45
N SER A 269 -17.06 -14.19 -5.72
CA SER A 269 -16.05 -13.45 -6.46
C SER A 269 -16.50 -11.99 -6.59
N ALA A 270 -15.61 -11.05 -6.28
CA ALA A 270 -15.81 -9.64 -6.47
C ALA A 270 -14.90 -9.16 -7.59
N THR A 271 -15.46 -8.69 -8.68
CA THR A 271 -14.78 -8.20 -9.88
C THR A 271 -15.27 -6.79 -10.21
N LEU A 272 -14.54 -6.07 -11.08
CA LEU A 272 -15.02 -4.77 -11.54
C LEU A 272 -16.40 -4.87 -12.23
N GLU A 273 -16.66 -5.99 -12.90
CA GLU A 273 -17.90 -6.25 -13.64
C GLU A 273 -19.10 -6.49 -12.71
N ASN A 274 -18.88 -7.05 -11.52
CA ASN A 274 -19.94 -7.33 -10.54
C ASN A 274 -19.90 -6.39 -9.31
N SER A 275 -19.28 -5.22 -9.46
CA SER A 275 -19.27 -4.14 -8.46
C SER A 275 -18.47 -4.45 -7.20
N CYS A 276 -17.24 -4.92 -7.39
CA CYS A 276 -16.24 -4.96 -6.35
C CYS A 276 -16.08 -3.60 -5.65
N LEU A 277 -15.59 -3.65 -4.42
CA LEU A 277 -15.34 -2.45 -3.64
C LEU A 277 -14.28 -1.59 -4.35
N GLN A 278 -14.57 -0.31 -4.56
CA GLN A 278 -13.57 0.65 -5.00
C GLN A 278 -13.25 1.60 -3.86
N ILE A 279 -11.98 1.95 -3.72
CA ILE A 279 -11.50 2.82 -2.65
C ILE A 279 -10.69 3.98 -3.21
N VAL A 280 -10.61 5.07 -2.46
CA VAL A 280 -9.63 6.13 -2.70
C VAL A 280 -8.54 6.04 -1.62
N PRO A 281 -7.32 5.61 -1.95
CA PRO A 281 -6.19 5.61 -1.03
C PRO A 281 -5.99 6.98 -0.35
N GLY A 282 -5.54 7.00 0.90
CA GLY A 282 -5.26 8.24 1.65
C GLY A 282 -6.50 9.03 2.12
N SER A 283 -7.68 8.78 1.57
CA SER A 283 -8.92 9.53 1.89
C SER A 283 -9.33 9.52 3.37
N HIS A 284 -8.92 8.52 4.14
CA HIS A 284 -9.17 8.41 5.59
C HIS A 284 -8.56 9.54 6.43
N ARG A 285 -7.61 10.29 5.87
CA ARG A 285 -6.90 11.37 6.58
C ARG A 285 -7.75 12.64 6.77
N LYS A 286 -8.88 12.75 6.07
CA LYS A 286 -9.79 13.90 6.15
C LYS A 286 -11.24 13.44 6.13
N VAL A 287 -12.13 14.26 6.69
CA VAL A 287 -13.58 14.03 6.58
C VAL A 287 -14.05 14.61 5.26
N VAL A 288 -14.70 13.79 4.45
CA VAL A 288 -15.29 14.20 3.17
C VAL A 288 -16.69 14.75 3.42
N PRO A 289 -16.99 16.01 3.05
CA PRO A 289 -18.33 16.58 3.17
C PRO A 289 -19.35 15.79 2.33
N HIS A 290 -20.61 15.76 2.78
CA HIS A 290 -21.69 15.18 1.99
C HIS A 290 -22.37 16.20 1.09
N VAL A 291 -22.58 15.80 -0.17
CA VAL A 291 -23.45 16.45 -1.14
C VAL A 291 -24.64 15.56 -1.47
N LYS A 292 -25.64 16.10 -2.16
CA LYS A 292 -26.80 15.32 -2.60
C LYS A 292 -26.36 14.30 -3.65
N ALA A 293 -26.68 13.03 -3.43
CA ALA A 293 -26.45 11.97 -4.42
C ALA A 293 -27.45 12.07 -5.58
N THR A 294 -27.13 11.42 -6.70
CA THR A 294 -28.06 11.29 -7.82
C THR A 294 -29.19 10.32 -7.47
N SER A 295 -30.38 10.52 -8.03
CA SER A 295 -31.60 9.79 -7.63
C SER A 295 -31.58 8.27 -7.94
N ASP A 296 -30.69 7.87 -8.83
CA ASP A 296 -30.43 6.49 -9.24
C ASP A 296 -29.48 5.74 -8.28
N MET A 297 -28.87 6.43 -7.31
CA MET A 297 -28.00 5.82 -6.30
C MET A 297 -28.76 5.28 -5.09
N ALA A 298 -28.11 4.41 -4.32
CA ALA A 298 -28.67 3.73 -3.16
C ALA A 298 -28.90 4.67 -1.95
N PHE A 299 -28.09 5.74 -1.82
CA PHE A 299 -28.19 6.71 -0.72
C PHE A 299 -28.65 8.08 -1.24
N ASN A 300 -29.25 8.89 -0.36
CA ASN A 300 -29.66 10.26 -0.68
C ASN A 300 -28.50 11.27 -0.65
N GLN A 301 -27.38 10.90 -0.04
CA GLN A 301 -26.17 11.72 0.09
C GLN A 301 -24.96 10.92 -0.37
N MET A 302 -23.94 11.63 -0.84
CA MET A 302 -22.65 11.08 -1.24
C MET A 302 -21.53 12.00 -0.77
N GLY A 303 -20.33 11.45 -0.61
CA GLY A 303 -19.11 12.22 -0.44
C GLY A 303 -18.87 13.14 -1.63
N ASP A 304 -18.50 14.39 -1.35
CA ASP A 304 -18.15 15.37 -2.35
C ASP A 304 -16.86 14.96 -3.08
N LEU A 305 -17.00 14.64 -4.36
CA LEU A 305 -15.89 14.27 -5.22
C LEU A 305 -14.86 15.40 -5.37
N GLY A 306 -15.24 16.66 -5.15
CA GLY A 306 -14.29 17.78 -5.11
C GLY A 306 -13.26 17.67 -3.99
N PHE A 307 -13.51 16.81 -2.99
CA PHE A 307 -12.59 16.54 -1.87
C PHE A 307 -11.84 15.22 -2.03
N ILE A 308 -12.03 14.49 -3.13
CA ILE A 308 -11.47 13.15 -3.35
C ILE A 308 -10.65 13.19 -4.64
N ASP A 309 -9.43 12.66 -4.62
CA ASP A 309 -8.66 12.50 -5.85
C ASP A 309 -9.11 11.23 -6.59
N THR A 310 -10.08 11.39 -7.48
CA THR A 310 -10.62 10.29 -8.28
C THR A 310 -9.61 9.67 -9.24
N SER A 311 -8.44 10.29 -9.48
CA SER A 311 -7.41 9.68 -10.33
C SER A 311 -6.67 8.52 -9.64
N THR A 312 -6.78 8.42 -8.31
CA THR A 312 -6.10 7.41 -7.48
C THR A 312 -6.97 6.20 -7.12
N ILE A 313 -8.17 6.10 -7.71
CA ILE A 313 -9.13 5.03 -7.39
C ILE A 313 -8.51 3.65 -7.63
N VAL A 314 -8.67 2.78 -6.63
CA VAL A 314 -8.29 1.37 -6.71
C VAL A 314 -9.53 0.50 -6.65
N SER A 315 -9.67 -0.41 -7.61
CA SER A 315 -10.68 -1.48 -7.59
C SER A 315 -10.13 -2.69 -6.85
N LEU A 316 -10.86 -3.19 -5.86
CA LEU A 316 -10.46 -4.32 -5.04
C LEU A 316 -11.15 -5.60 -5.55
N GLU A 317 -10.62 -6.16 -6.64
CA GLU A 317 -11.06 -7.47 -7.12
C GLU A 317 -10.55 -8.58 -6.20
N MET A 318 -11.44 -9.51 -5.84
CA MET A 318 -11.20 -10.50 -4.80
C MET A 318 -11.87 -11.83 -5.15
N GLN A 319 -11.21 -12.92 -4.77
CA GLN A 319 -11.76 -14.27 -4.86
C GLN A 319 -12.59 -14.61 -3.62
N PRO A 320 -13.54 -15.56 -3.70
CA PRO A 320 -14.24 -16.08 -2.53
C PRO A 320 -13.25 -16.49 -1.44
N GLY A 321 -13.48 -16.04 -0.21
CA GLY A 321 -12.61 -16.33 0.92
C GLY A 321 -11.46 -15.35 1.11
N GLU A 322 -11.34 -14.30 0.30
CA GLU A 322 -10.44 -13.18 0.56
C GLU A 322 -11.15 -12.06 1.36
N PHE A 323 -10.37 -11.23 2.04
CA PHE A 323 -10.86 -10.05 2.75
C PHE A 323 -9.89 -8.86 2.63
N VAL A 324 -10.45 -7.66 2.77
CA VAL A 324 -9.70 -6.40 2.90
C VAL A 324 -10.05 -5.73 4.23
N LEU A 325 -9.09 -5.00 4.78
CA LEU A 325 -9.28 -4.14 5.95
C LEU A 325 -9.22 -2.68 5.53
N PHE A 326 -10.16 -1.85 6.00
CA PHE A 326 -10.11 -0.41 5.79
C PHE A 326 -10.66 0.35 6.99
N ASN A 327 -10.14 1.57 7.18
CA ASN A 327 -10.56 2.51 8.22
C ASN A 327 -11.92 3.14 7.86
N GLU A 328 -12.73 3.51 8.85
CA GLU A 328 -14.10 4.06 8.66
C GLU A 328 -14.16 5.37 7.86
N ARG A 329 -13.06 6.10 7.78
CA ARG A 329 -12.94 7.31 6.95
C ARG A 329 -12.40 7.01 5.55
N THR A 330 -12.08 5.76 5.23
CA THR A 330 -11.70 5.43 3.85
C THR A 330 -12.90 5.67 2.96
N CYS A 331 -12.74 6.51 1.94
CA CYS A 331 -13.80 6.77 1.00
C CYS A 331 -13.92 5.59 0.03
N ILE A 332 -15.13 5.02 -0.02
CA ILE A 332 -15.43 3.79 -0.75
C ILE A 332 -16.69 3.95 -1.61
N THR A 333 -16.82 3.14 -2.65
CA THR A 333 -18.02 3.01 -3.48
C THR A 333 -18.15 1.58 -4.00
N GLN A 334 -19.35 1.22 -4.46
CA GLN A 334 -19.58 0.05 -5.30
C GLN A 334 -20.49 0.48 -6.44
N LYS A 335 -19.96 0.45 -7.66
CA LYS A 335 -20.66 0.90 -8.86
C LYS A 335 -21.91 0.07 -9.18
N GLN A 336 -22.67 0.51 -10.17
CA GLN A 336 -23.79 -0.27 -10.69
C GLN A 336 -23.31 -1.45 -11.53
N ILE A 337 -23.93 -2.62 -11.33
CA ILE A 337 -23.77 -3.78 -12.22
C ILE A 337 -24.55 -3.47 -13.51
N ALA A 338 -23.86 -3.44 -14.65
CA ALA A 338 -24.53 -3.35 -15.95
C ALA A 338 -25.48 -4.56 -16.09
N LEU A 339 -26.71 -4.34 -16.60
CA LEU A 339 -27.60 -5.42 -17.00
C LEU A 339 -26.92 -6.20 -18.14
N ILE A 340 -26.14 -7.23 -17.81
CA ILE A 340 -25.67 -8.19 -18.81
C ILE A 340 -26.90 -9.02 -19.16
N ASN A 341 -27.46 -8.76 -20.34
CA ASN A 341 -28.52 -9.57 -20.92
C ASN A 341 -28.08 -11.04 -20.94
N GLY A 342 -28.66 -11.88 -20.07
CA GLY A 342 -28.75 -13.32 -20.32
C GLY A 342 -27.92 -14.27 -19.44
N VAL A 343 -27.63 -13.96 -18.18
CA VAL A 343 -27.20 -15.01 -17.23
C VAL A 343 -28.10 -14.96 -15.99
N SER A 344 -28.96 -15.96 -15.87
CA SER A 344 -29.66 -16.28 -14.61
C SER A 344 -28.66 -16.88 -13.62
N VAL A 345 -28.80 -16.46 -12.36
CA VAL A 345 -28.07 -16.92 -11.16
C VAL A 345 -27.98 -18.44 -11.10
#